data_AF-A0A7Y3XLT8-F1
#
_entry.id   AF-A0A7Y3XLT8-F1
#
_cell.length_a   1.000
_cell.length_b   1.000
_cell.length_c   1.000
_cell.angle_alpha   90.00
_cell.angle_beta   90.00
_cell.angle_gamma   90.00
#
_symmetry.space_group_name_H-M   'P 1'
#
loop_
_entity.id
_entity.type
_entity.pdbx_description
1 polymer ?
#
loop_
_entity_poly.entity_id
_entity_poly.type
_entity_poly.pdbx_seq_one_letter_code
_entity_poly.pdbx_strand_id
1 'polypeptide(L)'
;MKSRNSIVNFLLVVAFLSMIFQTGCSTTGQKPTLSPIAAEMGRSESTEAHRLPAHSSVKPGTGLSEISDPNQLPDFRDEYGKIMLLYAIDNSKLYFNKVQSYPSTFQSMGFTPAKQKESLEFFRDGYLQCKNSQELNEFITKNFRIFQAVSKGSSGDVHFGGYGTPMNDARVTETWTYVLSNGSFGVPLSKMRSIATGSGLFPPGGLAFAVLEKGSGQGRKSFFVLNQDTRGTINSADRADIFFGVGDDAIEKAGSINTKGKLYYLLKR
;
A
#
# COMPACT_ATOMS: atom_id res chain seq x y z
N MET A 1 -20.81 -15.98 57.39
CA MET A 1 -19.77 -16.93 56.92
C MET A 1 -19.84 -17.07 55.40
N LYS A 2 -19.10 -16.26 54.62
CA LYS A 2 -19.05 -16.40 53.15
C LYS A 2 -17.82 -15.70 52.52
N SER A 3 -16.63 -15.87 53.11
CA SER A 3 -15.39 -15.22 52.62
C SER A 3 -14.19 -16.15 52.43
N ARG A 4 -14.33 -17.46 52.69
CA ARG A 4 -13.21 -18.43 52.56
C ARG A 4 -13.07 -19.07 51.17
N ASN A 5 -14.05 -18.95 50.28
CA ASN A 5 -14.02 -19.64 48.98
C ASN A 5 -13.39 -18.83 47.83
N SER A 6 -13.25 -17.50 47.95
CA SER A 6 -12.65 -16.69 46.87
C SER A 6 -11.12 -16.74 46.88
N ILE A 7 -10.51 -16.84 48.06
CA ILE A 7 -9.05 -16.87 48.23
C ILE A 7 -8.45 -18.20 47.75
N VAL A 8 -9.16 -19.32 47.97
CA VAL A 8 -8.73 -20.64 47.52
C VAL A 8 -8.81 -20.76 45.99
N ASN A 9 -9.85 -20.18 45.37
CA ASN A 9 -9.95 -20.12 43.90
C ASN A 9 -8.88 -19.19 43.29
N PHE A 10 -8.51 -18.09 43.97
CA PHE A 10 -7.46 -17.20 43.49
C PHE A 10 -6.07 -17.84 43.56
N LEU A 11 -5.78 -18.60 44.62
CA LEU A 11 -4.51 -19.33 44.77
C LEU A 11 -4.38 -20.50 43.77
N LEU A 12 -5.49 -21.18 43.42
CA LEU A 12 -5.50 -22.24 42.40
C LEU A 12 -5.25 -21.70 40.99
N VAL A 13 -5.75 -20.50 40.65
CA VAL A 13 -5.52 -19.87 39.34
C VAL A 13 -4.07 -19.41 39.17
N VAL A 14 -3.43 -18.91 40.24
CA VAL A 14 -2.02 -18.49 40.20
C VAL A 14 -1.08 -19.69 40.07
N ALA A 15 -1.38 -20.82 40.72
CA ALA A 15 -0.59 -22.04 40.59
C ALA A 15 -0.66 -22.68 39.18
N PHE A 16 -1.79 -22.55 38.49
CA PHE A 16 -1.95 -23.03 37.11
C PHE A 16 -1.24 -22.14 36.06
N LEU A 17 -1.07 -20.84 36.35
CA LEU A 17 -0.35 -19.91 35.47
C LEU A 17 1.18 -20.02 35.56
N SER A 18 1.73 -20.62 36.62
CA SER A 18 3.18 -20.80 36.80
C SER A 18 3.77 -22.07 36.15
N MET A 19 2.97 -22.93 35.51
CA MET A 19 3.41 -24.21 34.92
C MET A 19 3.58 -24.22 33.39
N ILE A 20 3.52 -23.07 32.70
CA ILE A 20 3.63 -23.01 31.21
C ILE A 20 4.91 -22.30 30.73
N PHE A 21 6.00 -22.32 31.52
CA PHE A 21 7.28 -21.73 31.12
C PHE A 21 8.45 -22.70 31.23
N GLN A 22 8.35 -23.91 30.66
CA GLN A 22 9.53 -24.73 30.37
C GLN A 22 9.33 -25.60 29.11
N THR A 23 9.60 -25.04 27.94
CA THR A 23 10.23 -25.76 26.81
C THR A 23 11.04 -24.76 26.00
N GLY A 24 12.31 -24.56 26.39
CA GLY A 24 13.32 -23.95 25.53
C GLY A 24 13.74 -24.96 24.48
N CYS A 25 13.45 -24.67 23.20
CA CYS A 25 13.99 -25.44 22.09
C CYS A 25 15.12 -24.61 21.46
N SER A 26 16.34 -25.08 21.68
CA SER A 26 17.57 -24.55 21.11
C SER A 26 17.66 -24.98 19.65
N THR A 27 17.67 -24.03 18.70
CA THR A 27 17.94 -24.31 17.29
C THR A 27 19.32 -23.77 16.93
N THR A 28 20.28 -24.69 16.83
CA THR A 28 21.62 -24.47 16.29
C THR A 28 21.52 -24.03 14.84
N GLY A 29 22.08 -22.86 14.52
CA GLY A 29 22.13 -22.33 13.17
C GLY A 29 23.03 -23.16 12.26
N GLN A 30 22.48 -23.65 11.16
CA GLN A 30 23.26 -24.04 9.99
C GLN A 30 23.22 -22.91 8.97
N LYS A 31 24.41 -22.40 8.66
CA LYS A 31 24.72 -21.41 7.63
C LYS A 31 24.50 -22.05 6.24
N PRO A 32 23.66 -21.49 5.36
CA PRO A 32 23.53 -22.02 4.00
C PRO A 32 24.77 -21.70 3.18
N THR A 33 25.38 -22.73 2.61
CA THR A 33 26.50 -22.65 1.66
C THR A 33 25.96 -22.23 0.29
N LEU A 34 26.45 -21.11 -0.26
CA LEU A 34 26.16 -20.66 -1.63
C LEU A 34 27.03 -21.43 -2.63
N SER A 35 26.41 -22.05 -3.64
CA SER A 35 27.10 -22.57 -4.83
C SER A 35 26.87 -21.63 -6.03
N PRO A 36 27.87 -21.44 -6.91
CA PRO A 36 27.74 -20.55 -8.05
C PRO A 36 26.95 -21.22 -9.17
N ILE A 37 25.91 -20.55 -9.69
CA ILE A 37 25.20 -20.98 -10.89
C ILE A 37 25.86 -20.31 -12.10
N ALA A 38 26.33 -21.16 -13.02
CA ALA A 38 26.94 -20.79 -14.29
C ALA A 38 25.93 -20.11 -15.23
N ALA A 39 26.43 -19.15 -16.01
CA ALA A 39 25.70 -18.49 -17.07
C ALA A 39 25.54 -19.43 -18.27
N GLU A 40 24.30 -19.64 -18.72
CA GLU A 40 24.01 -20.15 -20.06
C GLU A 40 23.23 -19.10 -20.84
N MET A 41 23.91 -18.56 -21.86
CA MET A 41 23.33 -17.76 -22.94
C MET A 41 22.59 -18.68 -23.89
N GLY A 42 21.26 -18.59 -23.92
CA GLY A 42 20.39 -19.20 -24.94
C GLY A 42 19.68 -18.14 -25.76
N ARG A 43 20.06 -18.03 -27.04
CA ARG A 43 19.42 -17.22 -28.08
C ARG A 43 18.29 -18.02 -28.72
N SER A 44 17.09 -17.46 -28.85
CA SER A 44 16.15 -17.83 -29.94
C SER A 44 15.10 -16.74 -30.17
N GLU A 45 14.80 -16.50 -31.45
CA GLU A 45 13.95 -15.47 -32.01
C GLU A 45 12.47 -15.92 -32.22
N SER A 46 11.62 -14.89 -32.38
CA SER A 46 10.53 -14.80 -33.36
C SER A 46 9.07 -14.97 -32.90
N THR A 47 8.38 -13.82 -32.97
CA THR A 47 7.02 -13.51 -33.49
C THR A 47 5.78 -14.20 -32.93
N GLU A 48 4.92 -13.43 -32.26
CA GLU A 48 3.49 -13.37 -32.62
C GLU A 48 2.88 -12.02 -32.22
N ALA A 49 2.28 -11.32 -33.19
CA ALA A 49 1.70 -10.00 -33.02
C ALA A 49 0.36 -10.10 -32.27
N HIS A 50 0.37 -9.84 -30.96
CA HIS A 50 -0.86 -9.75 -30.19
C HIS A 50 -1.52 -8.37 -30.40
N ARG A 51 -2.68 -8.41 -31.04
CA ARG A 51 -3.50 -7.25 -31.42
C ARG A 51 -3.95 -6.49 -30.16
N LEU A 52 -3.49 -5.24 -30.01
CA LEU A 52 -3.87 -4.34 -28.92
C LEU A 52 -5.38 -4.00 -28.98
N PRO A 53 -6.13 -4.06 -27.86
CA PRO A 53 -7.50 -3.57 -27.82
C PRO A 53 -7.53 -2.03 -27.82
N ALA A 54 -8.68 -1.49 -28.22
CA ALA A 54 -8.93 -0.09 -28.56
C ALA A 54 -8.37 0.91 -27.52
N HIS A 55 -7.67 1.91 -28.06
CA HIS A 55 -6.97 2.96 -27.33
C HIS A 55 -7.89 3.78 -26.42
N SER A 56 -7.66 3.74 -25.10
CA SER A 56 -7.94 4.90 -24.25
C SER A 56 -7.04 6.05 -24.70
N SER A 57 -7.57 7.28 -24.71
CA SER A 57 -6.84 8.47 -25.11
C SER A 57 -5.78 8.82 -24.06
N VAL A 58 -4.65 8.10 -24.09
CA VAL A 58 -3.49 8.39 -23.25
C VAL A 58 -2.96 9.77 -23.62
N LYS A 59 -3.09 10.75 -22.74
CA LYS A 59 -2.32 12.00 -22.84
C LYS A 59 -0.84 11.65 -22.63
N PRO A 60 0.05 11.89 -23.61
CA PRO A 60 1.47 11.58 -23.46
C PRO A 60 2.08 12.25 -22.22
N GLY A 61 2.86 11.50 -21.43
CA GLY A 61 3.76 12.06 -20.42
C GLY A 61 3.25 12.11 -18.97
N THR A 62 2.15 11.45 -18.63
CA THR A 62 1.48 11.69 -17.33
C THR A 62 1.38 10.50 -16.37
N GLY A 63 1.88 9.33 -16.76
CA GLY A 63 1.86 8.13 -15.90
C GLY A 63 0.46 7.60 -15.58
N LEU A 64 -0.61 8.26 -16.03
CA LEU A 64 -2.01 7.96 -15.72
C LEU A 64 -2.89 8.06 -16.98
N SER A 65 -3.86 7.16 -17.08
CA SER A 65 -4.94 7.20 -18.08
C SER A 65 -6.29 7.03 -17.41
N GLU A 66 -7.27 7.87 -17.73
CA GLU A 66 -8.63 7.72 -17.21
C GLU A 66 -9.33 6.52 -17.86
N ILE A 67 -10.00 5.72 -17.03
CA ILE A 67 -10.81 4.58 -17.48
C ILE A 67 -12.22 5.08 -17.81
N SER A 68 -12.57 5.05 -19.09
CA SER A 68 -13.90 5.45 -19.58
C SER A 68 -14.87 4.27 -19.73
N ASP A 69 -14.36 3.06 -19.96
CA ASP A 69 -15.17 1.84 -20.10
C ASP A 69 -15.35 1.16 -18.73
N PRO A 70 -16.58 1.08 -18.19
CA PRO A 70 -16.84 0.44 -16.91
C PRO A 70 -16.36 -1.02 -16.83
N ASN A 71 -16.27 -1.74 -17.95
CA ASN A 71 -15.80 -3.13 -17.98
C ASN A 71 -14.30 -3.27 -17.70
N GLN A 72 -13.55 -2.16 -17.75
CA GLN A 72 -12.12 -2.11 -17.44
C GLN A 72 -11.84 -1.75 -15.97
N LEU A 73 -12.88 -1.44 -15.18
CA LEU A 73 -12.72 -1.12 -13.76
C LEU A 73 -12.31 -2.37 -12.96
N PRO A 74 -11.43 -2.23 -11.95
CA PRO A 74 -11.14 -3.32 -11.04
C PRO A 74 -12.33 -3.59 -10.11
N ASP A 75 -12.43 -4.81 -9.59
CA ASP A 75 -13.30 -5.09 -8.45
C ASP A 75 -12.70 -4.48 -7.18
N PHE A 76 -13.37 -3.47 -6.62
CA PHE A 76 -12.91 -2.76 -5.43
C PHE A 76 -13.17 -3.58 -4.16
N ARG A 77 -12.12 -4.24 -3.66
CA ARG A 77 -12.09 -4.93 -2.37
C ARG A 77 -10.91 -4.46 -1.56
N ASP A 78 -11.15 -4.17 -0.28
CA ASP A 78 -10.09 -3.81 0.65
C ASP A 78 -9.83 -4.95 1.63
N GLU A 79 -8.71 -5.65 1.44
CA GLU A 79 -8.34 -6.80 2.26
C GLU A 79 -7.68 -6.42 3.59
N TYR A 80 -7.48 -5.12 3.85
CA TYR A 80 -6.92 -4.63 5.10
C TYR A 80 -7.98 -3.89 5.92
N GLY A 81 -7.77 -3.79 7.24
CA GLY A 81 -8.72 -3.15 8.14
C GLY A 81 -8.89 -1.64 7.91
N LYS A 82 -10.08 -1.12 8.20
CA LYS A 82 -10.47 0.28 7.95
C LYS A 82 -9.61 1.29 8.71
N ILE A 83 -9.23 0.99 9.96
CA ILE A 83 -8.61 1.96 10.89
C ILE A 83 -7.37 2.62 10.30
N MET A 84 -6.42 1.83 9.78
CA MET A 84 -5.18 2.39 9.22
C MET A 84 -5.42 3.17 7.93
N LEU A 85 -6.45 2.83 7.15
CA LEU A 85 -6.83 3.61 5.96
C LEU A 85 -7.34 4.99 6.36
N LEU A 86 -8.16 5.07 7.41
CA LEU A 86 -8.68 6.34 7.93
C LEU A 86 -7.54 7.24 8.43
N TYR A 87 -6.57 6.68 9.14
CA TYR A 87 -5.36 7.42 9.55
C TYR A 87 -4.58 7.93 8.34
N ALA A 88 -4.35 7.08 7.33
CA ALA A 88 -3.67 7.49 6.12
C ALA A 88 -4.43 8.62 5.40
N ILE A 89 -5.76 8.54 5.30
CA ILE A 89 -6.59 9.60 4.72
C ILE A 89 -6.40 10.92 5.49
N ASP A 90 -6.43 10.89 6.82
CA ASP A 90 -6.25 12.09 7.65
C ASP A 90 -4.84 12.70 7.45
N ASN A 91 -3.81 11.87 7.32
CA ASN A 91 -2.45 12.33 7.04
C ASN A 91 -2.36 13.02 5.66
N SER A 92 -3.01 12.48 4.61
CA SER A 92 -3.06 13.17 3.32
C SER A 92 -3.82 14.49 3.38
N LYS A 93 -4.89 14.59 4.19
CA LYS A 93 -5.59 15.86 4.42
C LYS A 93 -4.69 16.89 5.09
N LEU A 94 -3.83 16.47 6.04
CA LEU A 94 -2.83 17.35 6.66
C LEU A 94 -1.81 17.86 5.64
N TYR A 95 -1.39 17.02 4.69
CA TYR A 95 -0.53 17.44 3.59
C TYR A 95 -1.20 18.53 2.75
N PHE A 96 -2.45 18.33 2.34
CA PHE A 96 -3.18 19.32 1.53
C PHE A 96 -3.47 20.64 2.25
N ASN A 97 -3.50 20.65 3.59
CA ASN A 97 -3.62 21.90 4.36
C ASN A 97 -2.31 22.73 4.37
N LYS A 98 -1.17 22.11 4.04
CA LYS A 98 0.16 22.75 4.12
C LYS A 98 0.78 23.02 2.75
N VAL A 99 0.35 22.29 1.72
CA VAL A 99 0.96 22.36 0.39
C VAL A 99 0.71 23.73 -0.26
N GLN A 100 1.79 24.37 -0.72
CA GLN A 100 1.73 25.70 -1.37
C GLN A 100 1.68 25.60 -2.90
N SER A 101 2.27 24.55 -3.47
CA SER A 101 2.31 24.31 -4.91
C SER A 101 2.03 22.84 -5.23
N TYR A 102 1.39 22.59 -6.37
CA TYR A 102 1.02 21.25 -6.79
C TYR A 102 1.39 21.04 -8.27
N PRO A 103 1.81 19.84 -8.72
CA PRO A 103 2.24 19.64 -10.10
C PRO A 103 1.13 19.99 -11.11
N SER A 104 1.42 20.94 -12.02
CA SER A 104 0.44 21.47 -13.00
C SER A 104 -0.15 20.38 -13.90
N THR A 105 0.65 19.37 -14.24
CA THR A 105 0.21 18.19 -14.99
C THR A 105 -1.00 17.52 -14.35
N PHE A 106 -0.97 17.27 -13.04
CA PHE A 106 -2.08 16.65 -12.33
C PHE A 106 -3.25 17.61 -12.10
N GLN A 107 -2.96 18.89 -11.86
CA GLN A 107 -4.01 19.92 -11.80
C GLN A 107 -4.82 19.97 -13.10
N SER A 108 -4.17 19.84 -14.27
CA SER A 108 -4.83 19.82 -15.58
C SER A 108 -5.76 18.62 -15.80
N MET A 109 -5.62 17.56 -15.00
CA MET A 109 -6.53 16.40 -14.98
C MET A 109 -7.64 16.53 -13.93
N GLY A 110 -7.60 17.57 -13.10
CA GLY A 110 -8.53 17.80 -12.00
C GLY A 110 -8.01 17.45 -10.61
N PHE A 111 -6.80 16.90 -10.49
CA PHE A 111 -6.16 16.63 -9.19
C PHE A 111 -5.60 17.93 -8.58
N THR A 112 -6.47 18.88 -8.27
CA THR A 112 -6.08 20.05 -7.46
C THR A 112 -6.01 19.66 -5.98
N PRO A 113 -5.24 20.35 -5.12
CA PRO A 113 -5.25 20.10 -3.68
C PRO A 113 -6.66 20.13 -3.07
N ALA A 114 -7.48 21.11 -3.48
CA ALA A 114 -8.86 21.24 -3.03
C ALA A 114 -9.72 20.04 -3.45
N LYS A 115 -9.65 19.62 -4.73
CA LYS A 115 -10.45 18.50 -5.23
C LYS A 115 -10.02 17.16 -4.61
N GLN A 116 -8.73 16.98 -4.32
CA GLN A 116 -8.24 15.78 -3.66
C GLN A 116 -8.66 15.72 -2.19
N LYS A 117 -8.62 16.85 -1.47
CA LYS A 117 -9.17 16.93 -0.12
C LYS A 117 -10.67 16.59 -0.08
N GLU A 118 -11.46 17.17 -0.99
CA GLU A 118 -12.87 16.83 -1.16
C GLU A 118 -13.06 15.33 -1.45
N SER A 119 -12.23 14.77 -2.34
CA SER A 119 -12.28 13.36 -2.71
C SER A 119 -11.99 12.44 -1.53
N LEU A 120 -11.01 12.79 -0.70
CA LEU A 120 -10.64 12.03 0.50
C LEU A 120 -11.74 12.06 1.56
N GLU A 121 -12.34 13.23 1.80
CA GLU A 121 -13.44 13.39 2.75
C GLU A 121 -14.67 12.59 2.31
N PHE A 122 -15.06 12.75 1.04
CA PHE A 122 -16.20 12.02 0.49
C PHE A 122 -15.97 10.50 0.45
N PHE A 123 -14.77 10.06 0.08
CA PHE A 123 -14.42 8.63 0.10
C PHE A 123 -14.47 8.07 1.52
N ARG A 124 -13.91 8.78 2.51
CA ARG A 124 -13.91 8.35 3.92
C ARG A 124 -15.33 8.06 4.40
N ASP A 125 -16.24 9.01 4.18
CA ASP A 125 -17.61 8.92 4.68
C ASP A 125 -18.40 7.80 4.00
N GLY A 126 -18.27 7.65 2.67
CA GLY A 126 -18.92 6.56 1.95
C GLY A 126 -18.33 5.18 2.26
N TYR A 127 -17.01 5.06 2.36
CA TYR A 127 -16.32 3.80 2.70
C TYR A 127 -16.70 3.28 4.09
N LEU A 128 -16.96 4.18 5.04
CA LEU A 128 -17.46 3.82 6.37
C LEU A 128 -18.90 3.28 6.32
N GLN A 129 -19.73 3.78 5.42
CA GLN A 129 -21.13 3.37 5.26
C GLN A 129 -21.28 2.04 4.51
N CYS A 130 -20.34 1.72 3.60
CA CYS A 130 -20.37 0.47 2.84
C CYS A 130 -20.13 -0.75 3.74
N LYS A 131 -21.05 -1.72 3.67
CA LYS A 131 -21.04 -2.95 4.46
C LYS A 131 -20.34 -4.12 3.79
N ASN A 132 -20.23 -4.09 2.47
CA ASN A 132 -19.65 -5.16 1.66
C ASN A 132 -19.01 -4.58 0.38
N SER A 133 -18.36 -5.44 -0.40
CA SER A 133 -17.68 -5.04 -1.63
C SER A 133 -18.65 -4.58 -2.73
N GLN A 134 -19.89 -5.09 -2.77
CA GLN A 134 -20.87 -4.67 -3.77
C GLN A 134 -21.25 -3.19 -3.55
N GLU A 135 -21.65 -2.82 -2.34
CA GLU A 135 -21.96 -1.43 -1.98
C GLU A 135 -20.77 -0.51 -2.24
N LEU A 136 -19.55 -0.98 -1.96
CA LEU A 136 -18.32 -0.22 -2.21
C LEU A 136 -18.08 0.01 -3.70
N ASN A 137 -18.25 -1.02 -4.54
CA ASN A 137 -18.10 -0.91 -5.99
C ASN A 137 -19.16 0.04 -6.57
N GLU A 138 -20.42 -0.05 -6.13
CA GLU A 138 -21.50 0.85 -6.54
C GLU A 138 -21.19 2.30 -6.14
N PHE A 139 -20.76 2.51 -4.89
CA PHE A 139 -20.36 3.82 -4.37
C PHE A 139 -19.21 4.42 -5.17
N ILE A 140 -18.13 3.67 -5.42
CA ILE A 140 -16.96 4.17 -6.15
C ILE A 140 -17.32 4.46 -7.61
N THR A 141 -17.94 3.49 -8.29
CA THR A 141 -18.26 3.59 -9.72
C THR A 141 -19.23 4.72 -9.99
N LYS A 142 -20.14 5.04 -9.05
CA LYS A 142 -21.07 6.18 -9.17
C LYS A 142 -20.42 7.54 -8.92
N ASN A 143 -19.43 7.63 -8.03
CA ASN A 143 -18.96 8.93 -7.53
C ASN A 143 -17.53 9.32 -7.93
N PHE A 144 -16.71 8.41 -8.47
CA PHE A 144 -15.29 8.67 -8.76
C PHE A 144 -14.92 8.44 -10.23
N ARG A 145 -14.07 9.32 -10.74
CA ARG A 145 -13.22 9.09 -11.92
C ARG A 145 -12.06 8.21 -11.50
N ILE A 146 -11.76 7.20 -12.31
CA ILE A 146 -10.74 6.18 -12.02
C ILE A 146 -9.64 6.29 -13.06
N PHE A 147 -8.39 6.42 -12.60
CA PHE A 147 -7.23 6.57 -13.46
C PHE A 147 -6.28 5.40 -13.24
N GLN A 148 -5.92 4.65 -14.28
CA GLN A 148 -4.93 3.60 -14.18
C GLN A 148 -3.51 4.14 -14.38
N ALA A 149 -2.56 3.65 -13.58
CA ALA A 149 -1.14 3.82 -13.84
C ALA A 149 -0.74 3.17 -15.18
N VAL A 150 -0.08 3.95 -16.04
CA VAL A 150 0.41 3.49 -17.35
C VAL A 150 1.82 3.99 -17.58
N SER A 151 2.73 3.08 -17.98
CA SER A 151 4.07 3.45 -18.44
C SER A 151 4.19 3.22 -19.95
N LYS A 152 5.10 3.94 -20.60
CA LYS A 152 5.30 3.85 -22.06
C LYS A 152 5.71 2.41 -22.41
N GLY A 153 4.92 1.74 -23.24
CA GLY A 153 5.22 0.38 -23.72
C GLY A 153 4.82 -0.74 -22.76
N SER A 154 4.11 -0.46 -21.67
CA SER A 154 3.55 -1.49 -20.78
C SER A 154 2.02 -1.59 -20.88
N SER A 155 1.49 -2.76 -20.52
CA SER A 155 0.06 -3.05 -20.32
C SER A 155 -0.55 -2.32 -19.11
N GLY A 156 0.14 -1.32 -18.54
CA GLY A 156 -0.20 -0.68 -17.27
C GLY A 156 0.09 -1.56 -16.05
N ASP A 157 1.04 -2.49 -16.18
CA ASP A 157 1.56 -3.27 -15.06
C ASP A 157 2.43 -2.39 -14.17
N VAL A 158 2.27 -2.54 -12.85
CA VAL A 158 3.08 -1.90 -11.82
C VAL A 158 3.79 -2.97 -11.00
N HIS A 159 5.09 -2.83 -10.83
CA HIS A 159 5.90 -3.63 -9.92
C HIS A 159 5.80 -3.02 -8.52
N PHE A 160 5.20 -3.78 -7.61
CA PHE A 160 5.11 -3.45 -6.21
C PHE A 160 6.31 -4.01 -5.45
N GLY A 161 7.14 -3.09 -4.95
CA GLY A 161 8.18 -3.38 -3.96
C GLY A 161 7.71 -3.06 -2.54
N GLY A 162 8.63 -3.14 -1.59
CA GLY A 162 8.36 -2.86 -0.18
C GLY A 162 9.49 -2.06 0.45
N TYR A 163 9.13 -1.27 1.45
CA TYR A 163 10.10 -0.61 2.34
C TYR A 163 9.57 -0.52 3.76
N GLY A 164 10.48 -0.42 4.73
CA GLY A 164 10.19 -0.20 6.13
C GLY A 164 11.21 0.73 6.75
N THR A 165 10.95 1.17 7.98
CA THR A 165 11.89 1.98 8.75
C THR A 165 12.54 1.09 9.82
N PRO A 166 13.88 1.01 9.89
CA PRO A 166 14.53 0.26 10.97
C PRO A 166 14.19 0.89 12.32
N MET A 167 14.02 0.03 13.33
CA MET A 167 13.95 0.48 14.71
C MET A 167 15.37 0.42 15.28
N ASN A 168 15.92 1.56 15.68
CA ASN A 168 17.21 1.59 16.35
C ASN A 168 16.96 1.68 17.86
N ASP A 169 17.42 0.70 18.64
CA ASP A 169 17.21 0.64 20.10
C ASP A 169 17.65 1.91 20.84
N ALA A 170 18.73 2.56 20.38
CA ALA A 170 19.22 3.82 20.95
C ALA A 170 18.22 5.01 20.82
N ARG A 171 17.30 4.97 19.84
CA ARG A 171 16.28 6.01 19.67
C ARG A 171 15.06 5.82 20.59
N VAL A 172 14.87 4.59 21.10
CA VAL A 172 13.74 4.25 21.98
C VAL A 172 14.02 4.66 23.43
N THR A 173 15.29 4.72 23.83
CA THR A 173 15.70 5.02 25.21
C THR A 173 15.62 6.49 25.61
N GLU A 174 15.56 7.42 24.65
CA GLU A 174 15.59 8.87 24.96
C GLU A 174 14.23 9.56 24.78
N THR A 175 13.24 8.90 24.20
CA THR A 175 11.90 9.48 24.03
C THR A 175 10.88 8.39 23.74
N TRP A 176 9.80 8.30 24.53
CA TRP A 176 8.58 7.54 24.19
C TRP A 176 7.82 8.18 23.00
N THR A 177 8.52 8.82 22.08
CA THR A 177 7.97 9.31 20.84
C THR A 177 7.70 8.07 20.00
N TYR A 178 6.41 7.75 19.80
CA TYR A 178 6.01 6.89 18.69
C TYR A 178 6.84 7.31 17.48
N VAL A 179 7.72 6.44 16.98
CA VAL A 179 8.58 6.75 15.83
C VAL A 179 7.66 6.85 14.63
N LEU A 180 7.05 8.02 14.43
CA LEU A 180 6.27 8.34 13.26
C LEU A 180 7.27 8.46 12.12
N SER A 181 7.34 7.43 11.29
CA SER A 181 8.05 7.51 10.03
C SER A 181 7.27 8.47 9.13
N ASN A 182 7.85 9.63 8.85
CA ASN A 182 7.24 10.61 7.94
C ASN A 182 7.72 10.34 6.51
N GLY A 183 6.80 10.39 5.55
CA GLY A 183 7.14 10.38 4.13
C GLY A 183 7.75 11.71 3.69
N SER A 184 8.21 11.76 2.45
CA SER A 184 8.75 12.97 1.82
C SER A 184 7.79 14.15 1.82
N PHE A 185 6.48 13.89 1.96
CA PHE A 185 5.45 14.93 2.06
C PHE A 185 5.25 15.49 3.48
N GLY A 186 6.08 15.07 4.44
CA GLY A 186 6.08 15.62 5.81
C GLY A 186 4.88 15.20 6.65
N VAL A 187 4.27 14.05 6.32
CA VAL A 187 3.15 13.45 7.06
C VAL A 187 3.46 12.01 7.45
N PRO A 188 2.91 11.49 8.57
CA PRO A 188 3.19 10.14 9.00
C PRO A 188 2.73 9.08 8.00
N LEU A 189 3.52 8.03 7.84
CA LEU A 189 3.21 6.86 7.01
C LEU A 189 2.42 5.83 7.81
N SER A 190 1.46 5.20 7.14
CA SER A 190 0.59 4.17 7.69
C SER A 190 0.92 2.83 7.05
N LYS A 191 1.25 1.83 7.88
CA LYS A 191 1.59 0.47 7.43
C LYS A 191 0.51 -0.08 6.49
N MET A 192 0.93 -0.58 5.34
CA MET A 192 0.10 -1.10 4.24
C MET A 192 -0.90 -0.11 3.63
N ARG A 193 -0.82 1.18 4.00
CA ARG A 193 -1.73 2.25 3.55
C ARG A 193 -1.02 3.44 2.95
N SER A 194 0.29 3.51 3.07
CA SER A 194 1.13 4.49 2.37
C SER A 194 1.99 3.79 1.32
N ILE A 195 2.11 4.43 0.16
CA ILE A 195 3.06 4.03 -0.89
C ILE A 195 4.04 5.16 -1.15
N ALA A 196 5.22 4.78 -1.63
CA ALA A 196 6.19 5.67 -2.23
C ALA A 196 6.21 5.49 -3.75
N THR A 197 6.16 6.59 -4.49
CA THR A 197 6.29 6.58 -5.95
C THR A 197 7.46 7.45 -6.41
N GLY A 198 7.69 7.57 -7.72
CA GLY A 198 8.62 8.58 -8.23
C GLY A 198 8.03 9.98 -8.13
N SER A 199 8.90 10.98 -7.93
CA SER A 199 8.51 12.38 -7.90
C SER A 199 7.95 12.80 -9.26
N GLY A 200 6.81 13.49 -9.27
CA GLY A 200 6.15 13.95 -10.50
C GLY A 200 5.49 12.86 -11.35
N LEU A 201 5.52 11.58 -10.93
CA LEU A 201 4.92 10.47 -11.69
C LEU A 201 3.45 10.23 -11.36
N PHE A 202 3.02 10.57 -10.15
CA PHE A 202 1.66 10.39 -9.68
C PHE A 202 1.21 11.53 -8.78
N PRO A 203 -0.11 11.76 -8.60
CA PRO A 203 -0.66 12.79 -7.72
C PRO A 203 -0.14 12.65 -6.27
N PRO A 204 0.65 13.61 -5.76
CA PRO A 204 1.03 13.64 -4.34
C PRO A 204 -0.20 13.73 -3.42
N GLY A 205 -0.21 12.93 -2.34
CA GLY A 205 -1.29 12.87 -1.36
C GLY A 205 -2.55 12.11 -1.82
N GLY A 206 -2.62 11.70 -3.09
CA GLY A 206 -3.82 11.16 -3.71
C GLY A 206 -4.25 9.78 -3.18
N LEU A 207 -5.57 9.53 -3.27
CA LEU A 207 -6.17 8.23 -2.99
C LEU A 207 -5.93 7.27 -4.16
N ALA A 208 -5.38 6.11 -3.84
CA ALA A 208 -5.12 5.05 -4.80
C ALA A 208 -5.64 3.69 -4.33
N PHE A 209 -5.78 2.78 -5.29
CA PHE A 209 -6.19 1.41 -5.11
C PHE A 209 -5.14 0.50 -5.76
N ALA A 210 -4.49 -0.32 -4.94
CA ALA A 210 -3.48 -1.26 -5.38
C ALA A 210 -4.10 -2.64 -5.55
N VAL A 211 -3.74 -3.29 -6.65
CA VAL A 211 -4.06 -4.69 -6.94
C VAL A 211 -2.73 -5.40 -7.13
N LEU A 212 -2.46 -6.40 -6.31
CA LEU A 212 -1.28 -7.25 -6.39
C LEU A 212 -1.68 -8.59 -7.03
N GLU A 213 -1.13 -8.85 -8.21
CA GLU A 213 -1.29 -10.10 -8.95
C GLU A 213 -0.19 -11.06 -8.49
N LYS A 214 -0.48 -11.87 -7.47
CA LYS A 214 0.45 -12.93 -7.05
C LYS A 214 0.50 -14.03 -8.13
N GLY A 215 1.71 -14.55 -8.37
CA GLY A 215 1.92 -15.71 -9.23
C GLY A 215 1.16 -16.96 -8.76
N SER A 216 1.04 -17.94 -9.67
CA SER A 216 0.21 -19.15 -9.56
C SER A 216 0.19 -19.77 -8.15
N GLY A 217 -0.90 -19.55 -7.40
CA GLY A 217 -1.25 -20.34 -6.21
C GLY A 217 -1.66 -19.58 -4.95
N GLN A 218 -1.41 -18.27 -4.85
CA GLN A 218 -1.90 -17.43 -3.75
C GLN A 218 -2.68 -16.27 -4.35
N GLY A 219 -3.96 -16.12 -3.99
CA GLY A 219 -4.90 -15.22 -4.65
C GLY A 219 -4.46 -13.75 -4.80
N ARG A 220 -5.13 -13.05 -5.73
CA ARG A 220 -5.03 -11.60 -5.96
C ARG A 220 -5.35 -10.86 -4.68
N LYS A 221 -4.47 -9.93 -4.27
CA LYS A 221 -4.70 -9.04 -3.13
C LYS A 221 -5.04 -7.64 -3.57
N SER A 222 -5.94 -6.95 -2.90
CA SER A 222 -6.26 -5.56 -3.24
C SER A 222 -6.63 -4.72 -2.04
N PHE A 223 -6.24 -3.44 -2.07
CA PHE A 223 -6.43 -2.52 -0.95
C PHE A 223 -6.20 -1.06 -1.34
N PHE A 224 -6.82 -0.16 -0.57
CA PHE A 224 -6.60 1.28 -0.73
C PHE A 224 -5.32 1.73 -0.03
N VAL A 225 -4.65 2.67 -0.69
CA VAL A 225 -3.41 3.30 -0.25
C VAL A 225 -3.42 4.80 -0.57
N LEU A 226 -2.53 5.55 0.05
CA LEU A 226 -2.30 6.96 -0.18
C LEU A 226 -0.87 7.15 -0.67
N ASN A 227 -0.69 7.96 -1.72
CA ASN A 227 0.64 8.35 -2.16
C ASN A 227 1.18 9.42 -1.21
N GLN A 228 1.99 9.03 -0.22
CA GLN A 228 2.43 9.91 0.88
C GLN A 228 3.94 10.09 0.95
N ASP A 229 4.65 9.44 0.04
CA ASP A 229 6.09 9.42 0.00
C ASP A 229 6.59 9.38 -1.44
N THR A 230 7.85 9.73 -1.63
CA THR A 230 8.53 9.62 -2.91
C THR A 230 9.92 9.04 -2.73
N ARG A 231 10.32 8.17 -3.66
CA ARG A 231 11.67 7.62 -3.71
C ARG A 231 12.37 8.05 -4.99
N GLY A 232 13.56 8.65 -4.84
CA GLY A 232 14.37 9.07 -5.98
C GLY A 232 14.85 7.91 -6.87
N THR A 233 14.81 6.67 -6.37
CA THR A 233 15.10 5.46 -7.14
C THR A 233 13.94 5.00 -8.04
N ILE A 234 12.75 5.58 -7.89
CA ILE A 234 11.59 5.28 -8.74
C ILE A 234 11.48 6.39 -9.80
N ASN A 235 11.75 6.04 -11.05
CA ASN A 235 11.82 6.97 -12.18
C ASN A 235 10.80 6.67 -13.30
N SER A 236 9.94 5.67 -13.11
CA SER A 236 8.91 5.23 -14.07
C SER A 236 7.59 4.90 -13.37
N ALA A 237 6.48 5.06 -14.11
CA ALA A 237 5.12 4.83 -13.61
C ALA A 237 4.75 3.34 -13.49
N ASP A 238 5.69 2.43 -13.72
CA ASP A 238 5.53 0.99 -13.55
C ASP A 238 6.10 0.47 -12.22
N ARG A 239 6.34 1.35 -11.25
CA ARG A 239 6.81 0.97 -9.92
C ARG A 239 6.18 1.81 -8.80
N ALA A 240 5.83 1.13 -7.71
CA ALA A 240 5.48 1.72 -6.43
C ALA A 240 5.99 0.85 -5.29
N ASP A 241 6.56 1.43 -4.24
CA ASP A 241 6.98 0.69 -3.06
C ASP A 241 5.92 0.85 -1.95
N ILE A 242 5.49 -0.24 -1.31
CA ILE A 242 4.52 -0.21 -0.20
C ILE A 242 5.25 -0.07 1.13
N PHE A 243 4.72 0.76 2.04
CA PHE A 243 5.28 0.90 3.39
C PHE A 243 4.81 -0.23 4.32
N PHE A 244 5.75 -1.01 4.86
CA PHE A 244 5.47 -2.15 5.75
C PHE A 244 5.49 -1.81 7.24
N GLY A 245 5.84 -0.58 7.60
CA GLY A 245 5.91 -0.12 8.99
C GLY A 245 7.33 0.06 9.50
N VAL A 246 7.46 0.03 10.83
CA VAL A 246 8.71 0.25 11.58
C VAL A 246 9.14 -1.07 12.25
N GLY A 247 10.44 -1.31 12.30
CA GLY A 247 11.06 -2.48 12.94
C GLY A 247 11.47 -3.59 11.98
N ASP A 248 12.20 -4.57 12.52
CA ASP A 248 12.85 -5.62 11.73
C ASP A 248 11.85 -6.49 10.96
N ASP A 249 10.73 -6.84 11.58
CA ASP A 249 9.62 -7.55 10.91
C ASP A 249 9.09 -6.79 9.68
N ALA A 250 9.04 -5.45 9.76
CA ALA A 250 8.61 -4.63 8.64
C ALA A 250 9.63 -4.64 7.50
N ILE A 251 10.92 -4.60 7.83
CA ILE A 251 12.03 -4.67 6.86
C ILE A 251 12.05 -6.03 6.18
N GLU A 252 11.94 -7.12 6.95
CA GLU A 252 11.93 -8.48 6.41
C GLU A 252 10.76 -8.67 5.44
N LYS A 253 9.54 -8.30 5.85
CA LYS A 253 8.35 -8.37 4.99
C LYS A 253 8.48 -7.49 3.75
N ALA A 254 9.03 -6.28 3.89
CA ALA A 254 9.31 -5.40 2.77
C ALA A 254 10.31 -6.00 1.77
N GLY A 255 11.33 -6.71 2.24
CA GLY A 255 12.30 -7.40 1.39
C GLY A 255 11.71 -8.57 0.60
N SER A 256 10.62 -9.16 1.10
CA SER A 256 9.97 -10.31 0.47
C SER A 256 8.98 -9.96 -0.65
N ILE A 257 8.56 -8.69 -0.76
CA ILE A 257 7.58 -8.29 -1.78
C ILE A 257 8.27 -7.87 -3.07
N ASN A 258 7.95 -8.59 -4.14
CA ASN A 258 8.26 -8.21 -5.52
C ASN A 258 7.15 -8.77 -6.41
N THR A 259 6.05 -8.02 -6.51
CA THR A 259 4.80 -8.53 -7.11
C THR A 259 4.31 -7.58 -8.20
N LYS A 260 3.95 -8.13 -9.36
CA LYS A 260 3.29 -7.34 -10.41
C LYS A 260 1.83 -7.07 -10.03
N GLY A 261 1.25 -6.08 -10.66
CA GLY A 261 -0.15 -5.76 -10.43
C GLY A 261 -0.58 -4.49 -11.14
N LYS A 262 -1.63 -3.86 -10.62
CA LYS A 262 -2.20 -2.63 -11.16
C LYS A 262 -2.35 -1.59 -10.06
N LEU A 263 -2.16 -0.33 -10.41
CA LEU A 263 -2.38 0.81 -9.52
C LEU A 263 -3.39 1.75 -10.15
N TYR A 264 -4.38 2.16 -9.36
CA TYR A 264 -5.43 3.07 -9.80
C TYR A 264 -5.50 4.27 -8.87
N TYR A 265 -5.78 5.46 -9.39
CA TYR A 265 -6.05 6.68 -8.63
C TYR A 265 -7.52 7.05 -8.73
N LEU A 266 -8.09 7.51 -7.62
CA LEU A 266 -9.49 7.87 -7.50
C LEU A 266 -9.59 9.39 -7.30
N LEU A 267 -10.41 10.04 -8.12
CA LEU A 267 -10.76 11.45 -7.99
C LEU A 267 -12.27 11.58 -8.01
N LYS A 268 -12.86 12.26 -7.03
CA LYS A 268 -14.31 12.48 -7.01
C LYS A 268 -14.73 13.20 -8.30
N ARG A 269 -15.87 12.80 -8.87
CA ARG A 269 -16.51 13.51 -9.97
C ARG A 269 -16.85 14.97 -9.59
#